data_AF-A0A800KTQ6-F1
#
_entry.id   AF-A0A800KTQ6-F1
#
_cell.length_a   1.000
_cell.length_b   1.000
_cell.length_c   1.000
_cell.angle_alpha   90.00
_cell.angle_beta   90.00
_cell.angle_gamma   90.00
#
_symmetry.space_group_name_H-M   'P 1'
#
loop_
_entity.id
_entity.type
_entity.pdbx_description
1 polymer ?
#
loop_
_entity_poly.entity_id
_entity_poly.type
_entity_poly.pdbx_seq_one_letter_code
_entity_poly.pdbx_strand_id
1 'polypeptide(L)'
;MAYQSQLIINTSKLEWGETLINWAIDKQASPFDLLMKGQATLLKMTLPAGSQLPAEVSSINISPTGNRSVASIASLVSVLPQVDSFSQGLQYLFITTTPEIKAGMNFTAWIPQQKQAQPGFIIPESSLAWHLGVAFVFIQVDEEHFIHRNISHPIKVAEGYFISGQLSTQDELVVTGTQMLLSHEFKSQIPDEDDD
;
A
#
# COMPACT_ATOMS: atom_id res chain seq x y z
N MET A 1 -6.39 40.97 -24.47
CA MET A 1 -6.70 39.57 -24.84
C MET A 1 -5.50 38.66 -24.55
N ALA A 2 -4.36 38.78 -25.26
CA ALA A 2 -3.20 37.89 -25.07
C ALA A 2 -2.61 37.85 -23.64
N TYR A 3 -2.50 39.00 -22.97
CA TYR A 3 -1.97 39.09 -21.60
C TYR A 3 -2.84 38.35 -20.57
N GLN A 4 -4.17 38.47 -20.69
CA GLN A 4 -5.11 37.78 -19.80
C GLN A 4 -5.05 36.26 -19.97
N SER A 5 -4.94 35.79 -21.22
CA SER A 5 -4.77 34.36 -21.50
C SER A 5 -3.48 33.82 -20.91
N GLN A 6 -2.36 34.55 -21.01
CA GLN A 6 -1.10 34.12 -20.41
C GLN A 6 -1.15 34.09 -18.88
N LEU A 7 -1.81 35.07 -18.27
CA LEU A 7 -1.99 35.11 -16.82
C LEU A 7 -2.78 33.89 -16.34
N ILE A 8 -3.89 33.56 -17.01
CA ILE A 8 -4.71 32.38 -16.69
C ILE A 8 -3.87 31.11 -16.82
N ILE A 9 -3.13 30.94 -17.91
CA ILE A 9 -2.28 29.76 -18.11
C ILE A 9 -1.24 29.63 -16.99
N ASN A 10 -0.57 30.72 -16.63
CA ASN A 10 0.46 30.70 -15.59
C ASN A 10 -0.13 30.37 -14.22
N THR A 11 -1.25 30.99 -13.84
CA THR A 11 -1.93 30.69 -12.58
C THR A 11 -2.42 29.25 -12.54
N SER A 12 -3.02 28.76 -13.62
CA SER A 12 -3.49 27.38 -13.70
C SER A 12 -2.33 26.37 -13.62
N LYS A 13 -1.14 26.69 -14.15
CA LYS A 13 0.05 25.84 -13.99
C LYS A 13 0.50 25.75 -12.53
N LEU A 14 0.37 26.83 -11.75
CA LEU A 14 0.71 26.84 -10.33
C LEU A 14 -0.26 26.02 -9.47
N GLU A 15 -1.51 25.89 -9.90
CA GLU A 15 -2.54 25.12 -9.19
C GLU A 15 -2.57 23.65 -9.63
N TRP A 16 -2.55 23.38 -10.93
CA TRP A 16 -2.84 22.06 -11.52
C TRP A 16 -1.62 21.36 -12.12
N GLY A 17 -0.47 22.04 -12.17
CA GLY A 17 0.75 21.53 -12.77
C GLY A 17 0.76 21.64 -14.30
N GLU A 18 1.95 21.49 -14.87
CA GLU A 18 2.18 21.74 -16.28
C GLU A 18 1.53 20.68 -17.19
N THR A 19 1.53 19.40 -16.78
CA THR A 19 0.97 18.30 -17.57
C THR A 19 -0.51 18.52 -17.89
N LEU A 20 -1.33 18.86 -16.88
CA LEU A 20 -2.77 19.04 -17.07
C LEU A 20 -3.09 20.28 -17.90
N ILE A 21 -2.30 21.35 -17.76
CA ILE A 21 -2.51 22.58 -18.53
C ILE A 21 -2.07 22.41 -19.99
N ASN A 22 -0.98 21.68 -20.24
CA ASN A 22 -0.59 21.33 -21.61
C ASN A 22 -1.66 20.47 -22.28
N TRP A 23 -2.27 19.52 -21.56
CA TRP A 23 -3.40 18.73 -22.06
C TRP A 23 -4.62 19.56 -22.48
N ALA A 24 -4.87 20.70 -21.83
CA ALA A 24 -6.01 21.57 -22.12
C ALA A 24 -5.74 22.57 -23.26
N ILE A 25 -4.47 22.91 -23.51
CA ILE A 25 -4.07 23.88 -24.54
C ILE A 25 -3.76 23.19 -25.87
N ASP A 26 -3.22 21.97 -25.81
CA ASP A 26 -2.89 21.21 -27.01
C ASP A 26 -4.17 20.76 -27.75
N LYS A 27 -4.18 20.92 -29.07
CA LYS A 27 -5.29 20.55 -29.95
C LYS A 27 -5.20 19.12 -30.45
N GLN A 28 -4.10 18.41 -30.20
CA GLN A 28 -4.02 16.97 -30.46
C GLN A 28 -4.95 16.18 -29.52
N ALA A 29 -5.25 14.93 -29.89
CA ALA A 29 -6.03 14.00 -29.08
C ALA A 29 -5.31 13.72 -27.74
N SER A 30 -5.56 14.60 -26.79
CA SER A 30 -5.07 14.59 -25.42
C SER A 30 -6.00 13.74 -24.56
N PRO A 31 -5.53 13.10 -23.47
CA PRO A 31 -6.39 12.47 -22.47
C PRO A 31 -7.51 13.41 -21.96
N PHE A 32 -7.35 14.73 -22.13
CA PHE A 32 -8.36 15.73 -21.86
C PHE A 32 -9.69 15.51 -22.59
N ASP A 33 -9.68 15.03 -23.84
CA ASP A 33 -10.92 14.77 -24.58
C ASP A 33 -11.78 13.68 -23.92
N LEU A 34 -11.11 12.65 -23.36
CA LEU A 34 -11.79 11.58 -22.62
C LEU A 34 -12.39 12.10 -21.32
N LEU A 35 -11.69 13.01 -20.63
CA LEU A 35 -12.19 13.68 -19.43
C LEU A 35 -13.43 14.54 -19.76
N MET A 36 -13.38 15.32 -20.86
CA MET A 36 -14.51 16.18 -21.29
C MET A 36 -15.74 15.37 -21.71
N LYS A 37 -15.53 14.17 -22.28
CA LYS A 37 -16.61 13.25 -22.64
C LYS A 37 -17.10 12.39 -21.47
N GLY A 38 -16.51 12.52 -20.28
CA GLY A 38 -16.82 11.67 -19.12
C GLY A 38 -16.45 10.19 -19.31
N GLN A 39 -15.55 9.89 -20.25
CA GLN A 39 -15.03 8.55 -20.55
C GLN A 39 -13.78 8.22 -19.71
N ALA A 40 -13.18 9.23 -19.10
CA ALA A 40 -12.14 9.09 -18.10
C ALA A 40 -12.48 9.92 -16.86
N THR A 41 -11.92 9.53 -15.72
CA THR A 41 -12.02 10.24 -14.45
C THR A 41 -10.61 10.61 -13.99
N LEU A 42 -10.43 11.88 -13.60
CA LEU A 42 -9.22 12.35 -12.94
C LEU A 42 -9.33 12.09 -11.44
N LEU A 43 -8.32 11.44 -10.87
CA LEU A 43 -8.25 11.08 -9.46
C LEU A 43 -7.17 11.93 -8.79
N LYS A 44 -7.51 12.55 -7.66
CA LYS A 44 -6.56 13.24 -6.80
C LYS A 44 -6.30 12.39 -5.56
N MET A 45 -5.05 12.02 -5.34
CA MET A 45 -4.62 11.24 -4.19
C MET A 45 -3.62 12.05 -3.37
N THR A 46 -3.81 12.11 -2.06
CA THR A 46 -2.87 12.73 -1.12
C THR A 46 -2.18 11.64 -0.31
N LEU A 47 -0.85 11.69 -0.22
CA LEU A 47 -0.08 10.80 0.67
C LEU A 47 0.13 11.47 2.04
N PRO A 48 0.35 10.70 3.12
CA PRO A 48 0.71 11.26 4.42
C PRO A 48 1.94 12.18 4.35
N ALA A 49 2.03 13.14 5.27
CA ALA A 49 3.21 13.99 5.40
C ALA A 49 4.51 13.17 5.48
N GLY A 50 5.55 13.61 4.77
CA GLY A 50 6.84 12.91 4.69
C GLY A 50 6.85 11.66 3.81
N SER A 51 5.71 11.24 3.25
CA SER A 51 5.64 10.13 2.30
C SER A 51 5.67 10.61 0.85
N GLN A 52 6.30 9.83 -0.02
CA GLN A 52 6.36 10.09 -1.45
C GLN A 52 5.99 8.83 -2.23
N LEU A 53 5.48 9.01 -3.44
CA LEU A 53 5.25 7.89 -4.34
C LEU A 53 6.62 7.33 -4.77
N PRO A 54 6.86 6.01 -4.72
CA PRO A 54 8.12 5.45 -5.21
C PRO A 54 8.31 5.80 -6.69
N ALA A 55 9.53 6.18 -7.09
CA ALA A 55 9.82 6.70 -8.44
C ALA A 55 9.45 5.73 -9.58
N GLU A 56 9.41 4.43 -9.27
CA GLU A 56 9.08 3.35 -10.20
C GLU A 56 7.57 3.26 -10.51
N VAL A 57 6.71 3.90 -9.71
CA VAL A 57 5.26 3.73 -9.78
C VAL A 57 4.67 4.62 -10.88
N SER A 58 4.33 4.01 -12.01
CA SER A 58 3.58 4.65 -13.09
C SER A 58 2.07 4.39 -13.04
N SER A 59 1.63 3.43 -12.22
CA SER A 59 0.23 3.03 -12.11
C SER A 59 -0.08 2.40 -10.75
N ILE A 60 -1.33 2.53 -10.32
CA ILE A 60 -1.84 1.99 -9.06
C ILE A 60 -3.13 1.21 -9.31
N ASN A 61 -3.48 0.32 -8.38
CA ASN A 61 -4.80 -0.31 -8.36
C ASN A 61 -5.75 0.56 -7.54
N ILE A 62 -6.97 0.73 -8.03
CA ILE A 62 -8.01 1.54 -7.41
C ILE A 62 -9.32 0.76 -7.30
N SER A 63 -10.11 1.04 -6.27
CA SER A 63 -11.47 0.49 -6.13
C SER A 63 -12.37 1.47 -5.38
N PRO A 64 -13.62 1.69 -5.83
CA PRO A 64 -14.58 2.50 -5.07
C PRO A 64 -15.03 1.81 -3.77
N THR A 65 -14.96 0.47 -3.70
CA THR A 65 -15.48 -0.32 -2.57
C THR A 65 -14.38 -0.84 -1.64
N GLY A 66 -13.10 -0.62 -1.98
CA GLY A 66 -12.00 -1.18 -1.23
C GLY A 66 -11.77 -2.69 -1.46
N ASN A 67 -12.48 -3.31 -2.40
CA ASN A 67 -12.20 -4.69 -2.80
C ASN A 67 -11.07 -4.73 -3.85
N ARG A 68 -9.89 -5.23 -3.46
CA ARG A 68 -8.71 -5.31 -4.33
C ARG A 68 -8.88 -6.30 -5.49
N SER A 69 -9.67 -7.36 -5.32
CA SER A 69 -9.82 -8.43 -6.33
C SER A 69 -10.56 -7.97 -7.58
N VAL A 70 -11.32 -6.87 -7.47
CA VAL A 70 -12.03 -6.23 -8.58
C VAL A 70 -11.47 -4.83 -8.88
N ALA A 71 -10.25 -4.54 -8.42
CA ALA A 71 -9.64 -3.23 -8.62
C ALA A 71 -9.36 -2.96 -10.10
N SER A 72 -9.56 -1.70 -10.50
CA SER A 72 -9.19 -1.17 -11.79
C SER A 72 -7.81 -0.51 -11.73
N ILE A 73 -7.17 -0.28 -12.89
CA ILE A 73 -5.89 0.43 -12.95
C ILE A 73 -6.13 1.93 -13.11
N ALA A 74 -5.29 2.73 -12.44
CA ALA A 74 -5.12 4.16 -12.69
C ALA A 74 -3.67 4.45 -13.06
N SER A 75 -3.45 5.27 -14.07
CA SER A 75 -2.12 5.68 -14.52
C SER A 75 -1.75 7.03 -13.93
N LEU A 76 -0.49 7.17 -13.47
CA LEU A 76 0.03 8.43 -12.95
C LEU A 76 0.06 9.48 -14.06
N VAL A 77 -0.45 10.67 -13.75
CA VAL A 77 -0.42 11.84 -14.63
C VAL A 77 0.71 12.77 -14.24
N SER A 78 0.71 13.20 -12.98
CA SER A 78 1.71 14.14 -12.44
C SER A 78 1.57 14.26 -10.93
N VAL A 79 2.60 14.83 -10.29
CA VAL A 79 2.49 15.40 -8.94
C VAL A 79 1.92 16.83 -9.05
N LEU A 80 1.07 17.23 -8.12
CA LEU A 80 0.56 18.60 -8.05
C LEU A 80 1.63 19.54 -7.47
N PRO A 81 1.71 20.80 -7.92
CA PRO A 81 2.69 21.77 -7.39
C PRO A 81 2.44 22.13 -5.92
N GLN A 82 1.20 22.01 -5.46
CA GLN A 82 0.78 22.34 -4.11
C GLN A 82 0.63 21.07 -3.25
N VAL A 83 0.90 21.21 -1.96
CA VAL A 83 0.57 20.20 -0.95
C VAL A 83 -0.84 20.37 -0.45
N ASP A 84 -1.40 19.32 0.11
CA ASP A 84 -2.67 19.40 0.81
C ASP A 84 -2.54 20.27 2.08
N SER A 85 -3.41 21.26 2.25
CA SER A 85 -3.30 22.25 3.34
C SER A 85 -3.54 21.66 4.73
N PHE A 86 -4.24 20.54 4.82
CA PHE A 86 -4.53 19.89 6.11
C PHE A 86 -3.46 18.85 6.45
N SER A 87 -3.25 17.88 5.56
CA SER A 87 -2.31 16.78 5.80
C SER A 87 -0.85 17.14 5.53
N GLN A 88 -0.58 18.29 4.89
CA GLN A 88 0.77 18.70 4.44
C GLN A 88 1.45 17.65 3.55
N GLY A 89 0.63 16.82 2.91
CA GLY A 89 1.04 15.71 2.07
C GLY A 89 1.20 16.09 0.61
N LEU A 90 2.11 15.41 -0.09
CA LEU A 90 2.20 15.50 -1.55
C LEU A 90 0.93 14.96 -2.20
N GLN A 91 0.46 15.67 -3.22
CA GLN A 91 -0.73 15.29 -3.97
C GLN A 91 -0.34 14.81 -5.38
N TYR A 92 -0.98 13.75 -5.85
CA TYR A 92 -0.73 13.14 -7.14
C TYR A 92 -2.04 13.05 -7.92
N LEU A 93 -1.95 13.31 -9.22
CA LEU A 93 -3.02 13.10 -10.17
C LEU A 93 -2.84 11.77 -10.88
N PHE A 94 -3.91 10.99 -10.92
CA PHE A 94 -4.03 9.76 -11.70
C PHE A 94 -5.22 9.87 -12.65
N ILE A 95 -5.20 9.09 -13.72
CA ILE A 95 -6.30 8.97 -14.67
C ILE A 95 -6.75 7.52 -14.78
N THR A 96 -8.05 7.30 -14.84
CA THR A 96 -8.65 5.99 -15.08
C THR A 96 -9.80 6.11 -16.07
N THR A 97 -10.05 5.06 -16.84
CA THR A 97 -11.21 4.94 -17.74
C THR A 97 -12.30 4.03 -17.15
N THR A 98 -12.13 3.56 -15.90
CA THR A 98 -13.15 2.73 -15.25
C THR A 98 -14.45 3.52 -15.06
N PRO A 99 -15.61 2.98 -15.47
CA PRO A 99 -16.88 3.65 -15.27
C PRO A 99 -17.33 3.62 -13.81
N GLU A 100 -16.70 2.79 -12.97
CA GLU A 100 -17.08 2.54 -11.57
C GLU A 100 -16.79 3.72 -10.63
N ILE A 101 -15.82 4.58 -10.96
CA ILE A 101 -15.46 5.74 -10.14
C ILE A 101 -15.89 7.01 -10.87
N LYS A 102 -16.83 7.74 -10.25
CA LYS A 102 -17.33 9.04 -10.72
C LYS A 102 -16.70 10.19 -9.94
N ALA A 103 -16.69 11.38 -10.53
CA ALA A 103 -16.23 12.59 -9.86
C ALA A 103 -16.99 12.81 -8.55
N GLY A 104 -16.26 13.13 -7.48
CA GLY A 104 -16.79 13.32 -6.13
C GLY A 104 -16.84 12.05 -5.27
N MET A 105 -16.60 10.86 -5.83
CA MET A 105 -16.49 9.63 -5.05
C MET A 105 -15.12 9.51 -4.36
N ASN A 106 -15.12 8.89 -3.18
CA ASN A 106 -13.91 8.37 -2.57
C ASN A 106 -13.50 7.06 -3.25
N PHE A 107 -12.22 6.72 -3.17
CA PHE A 107 -11.67 5.47 -3.65
C PHE A 107 -10.54 4.99 -2.75
N THR A 108 -10.31 3.68 -2.74
CA THR A 108 -9.13 3.07 -2.12
C THR A 108 -8.08 2.84 -3.19
N ALA A 109 -6.83 3.19 -2.88
CA ALA A 109 -5.68 2.96 -3.75
C ALA A 109 -4.70 1.97 -3.11
N TRP A 110 -4.19 1.03 -3.90
CA TRP A 110 -3.06 0.18 -3.52
C TRP A 110 -1.84 0.60 -4.34
N ILE A 111 -0.88 1.17 -3.64
CA ILE A 111 0.40 1.62 -4.21
C ILE A 111 1.39 0.47 -4.11
N PRO A 112 1.98 0.00 -5.22
CA PRO A 112 3.04 -0.99 -5.15
C PRO A 112 4.28 -0.38 -4.49
N GLN A 113 4.75 -0.98 -3.40
CA GLN A 113 5.96 -0.52 -2.70
C GLN A 113 7.25 -1.01 -3.36
N GLN A 114 7.17 -2.09 -4.14
CA GLN A 114 8.31 -2.66 -4.86
C GLN A 114 7.89 -3.01 -6.29
N LYS A 115 8.82 -2.87 -7.23
CA LYS A 115 8.60 -3.12 -8.65
C LYS A 115 8.52 -4.61 -8.99
N GLN A 116 9.25 -5.43 -8.26
CA GLN A 116 9.34 -6.87 -8.50
C GLN A 116 8.61 -7.63 -7.40
N ALA A 117 7.92 -8.69 -7.79
CA ALA A 117 7.38 -9.64 -6.84
C ALA A 117 8.54 -10.26 -6.06
N GLN A 118 8.57 -10.03 -4.75
CA GLN A 118 9.52 -10.68 -3.87
C GLN A 118 9.00 -12.06 -3.49
N PRO A 119 9.78 -13.14 -3.64
CA PRO A 119 9.36 -14.46 -3.18
C PRO A 119 9.23 -14.47 -1.66
N GLY A 120 8.23 -15.17 -1.17
CA GLY A 120 7.94 -15.28 0.26
C GLY A 120 6.61 -15.97 0.52
N PHE A 121 6.25 -16.01 1.80
CA PHE A 121 5.05 -16.64 2.29
C PHE A 121 4.13 -15.60 2.91
N ILE A 122 2.82 -15.71 2.65
CA ILE A 122 1.81 -15.00 3.44
C ILE A 122 1.37 -15.97 4.53
N ILE A 123 1.58 -15.58 5.78
CA ILE A 123 1.17 -16.34 6.96
C ILE A 123 -0.01 -15.66 7.64
N PRO A 124 -0.97 -16.41 8.22
CA PRO A 124 -2.08 -15.84 8.96
C PRO A 124 -1.60 -14.98 10.14
N GLU A 125 -2.36 -13.94 10.49
CA GLU A 125 -2.03 -13.08 11.62
C GLU A 125 -1.89 -13.85 12.95
N SER A 126 -2.67 -14.91 13.15
CA SER A 126 -2.62 -15.75 14.34
C SER A 126 -1.32 -16.55 14.52
N SER A 127 -0.53 -16.72 13.46
CA SER A 127 0.73 -17.47 13.50
C SER A 127 1.93 -16.64 13.97
N LEU A 128 1.83 -15.30 13.91
CA LEU A 128 2.91 -14.40 14.30
C LEU A 128 2.71 -13.92 15.74
N ALA A 129 3.64 -14.24 16.62
CA ALA A 129 3.69 -13.73 17.99
C ALA A 129 4.71 -12.59 18.11
N TRP A 130 4.47 -11.73 19.11
CA TRP A 130 5.37 -10.63 19.48
C TRP A 130 5.71 -10.73 20.96
N HIS A 131 7.00 -10.73 21.29
CA HIS A 131 7.47 -10.65 22.67
C HIS A 131 8.72 -9.79 22.75
N LEU A 132 8.75 -8.83 23.68
CA LEU A 132 9.87 -7.89 23.89
C LEU A 132 10.35 -7.20 22.59
N GLY A 133 9.43 -6.88 21.69
CA GLY A 133 9.72 -6.21 20.41
C GLY A 133 10.24 -7.14 19.31
N VAL A 134 10.39 -8.44 19.58
CA VAL A 134 10.78 -9.44 18.59
C VAL A 134 9.54 -10.17 18.06
N ALA A 135 9.42 -10.25 16.74
CA ALA A 135 8.42 -11.07 16.07
C ALA A 135 8.96 -12.48 15.83
N PHE A 136 8.14 -13.51 16.04
CA PHE A 136 8.50 -14.89 15.79
C PHE A 136 7.28 -15.75 15.47
N VAL A 137 7.53 -16.92 14.89
CA VAL A 137 6.54 -17.97 14.64
C VAL A 137 6.96 -19.26 15.35
N PHE A 138 6.00 -20.13 15.66
CA PHE A 138 6.29 -21.50 16.10
C PHE A 138 6.23 -22.45 14.90
N ILE A 139 7.23 -23.32 14.81
CA ILE A 139 7.36 -24.35 13.79
C ILE A 139 7.33 -25.69 14.49
N GLN A 140 6.46 -26.58 14.03
CA GLN A 140 6.37 -27.96 14.49
C GLN A 140 7.55 -28.76 13.92
N VAL A 141 8.28 -29.45 14.79
CA VAL A 141 9.42 -30.31 14.41
C VAL A 141 9.01 -31.77 14.44
N ASP A 142 8.15 -32.15 15.39
CA ASP A 142 7.46 -33.44 15.48
C ASP A 142 6.13 -33.29 16.23
N GLU A 143 5.48 -34.39 16.61
CA GLU A 143 4.15 -34.38 17.25
C GLU A 143 4.07 -33.55 18.54
N GLU A 144 5.17 -33.42 19.30
CA GLU A 144 5.18 -32.77 20.61
C GLU A 144 6.18 -31.61 20.71
N HIS A 145 7.11 -31.47 19.77
CA HIS A 145 8.16 -30.45 19.81
C HIS A 145 7.92 -29.31 18.83
N PHE A 146 8.02 -28.09 19.38
CA PHE A 146 7.89 -26.84 18.64
C PHE A 146 9.11 -25.98 18.91
N ILE A 147 9.60 -25.30 17.87
CA ILE A 147 10.67 -24.31 17.98
C ILE A 147 10.16 -22.93 17.62
N HIS A 148 10.61 -21.90 18.33
CA HIS A 148 10.42 -20.53 17.87
C HIS A 148 11.41 -20.19 16.76
N ARG A 149 10.99 -19.40 15.77
CA ARG A 149 11.88 -18.81 14.76
C ARG A 149 11.60 -17.32 14.63
N ASN A 150 12.63 -16.52 14.89
CA ASN A 150 12.53 -15.06 14.77
C ASN A 150 12.29 -14.64 13.33
N ILE A 151 11.36 -13.71 13.16
CA ILE A 151 10.98 -13.12 11.88
C ILE A 151 11.47 -11.67 11.84
N SER A 152 12.29 -11.37 10.85
CA SER A 152 12.83 -10.05 10.59
C SER A 152 11.97 -9.34 9.56
N HIS A 153 11.49 -8.14 9.88
CA HIS A 153 10.68 -7.30 8.98
C HIS A 153 9.40 -7.97 8.43
N PRO A 154 8.51 -8.51 9.29
CA PRO A 154 7.21 -8.98 8.81
C PRO A 154 6.42 -7.82 8.20
N ILE A 155 5.98 -7.96 6.94
CA ILE A 155 5.24 -6.92 6.24
C ILE A 155 3.75 -7.20 6.37
N LYS A 156 2.99 -6.31 7.01
CA LYS A 156 1.53 -6.46 7.11
C LYS A 156 0.89 -6.43 5.71
N VAL A 157 0.06 -7.43 5.42
CA VAL A 157 -0.74 -7.54 4.20
C VAL A 157 -2.20 -7.82 4.56
N ALA A 158 -3.09 -7.84 3.55
CA ALA A 158 -4.53 -7.95 3.77
C ALA A 158 -4.93 -9.23 4.55
N GLU A 159 -4.27 -10.36 4.29
CA GLU A 159 -4.60 -11.66 4.87
C GLU A 159 -3.63 -12.11 5.99
N GLY A 160 -2.79 -11.20 6.51
CA GLY A 160 -1.83 -11.53 7.56
C GLY A 160 -0.50 -10.81 7.38
N TYR A 161 0.59 -11.57 7.36
CA TYR A 161 1.94 -11.03 7.20
C TYR A 161 2.69 -11.72 6.07
N PHE A 162 3.37 -10.93 5.24
CA PHE A 162 4.30 -11.41 4.24
C PHE A 162 5.71 -11.54 4.85
N ILE A 163 6.29 -12.74 4.74
CA ILE A 163 7.62 -13.08 5.22
C ILE A 163 8.49 -13.49 4.03
N SER A 164 9.63 -12.85 3.84
CA SER A 164 10.55 -13.18 2.75
C SER A 164 11.82 -13.88 3.25
N GLY A 165 12.15 -15.01 2.64
CA GLY A 165 13.46 -15.68 2.80
C GLY A 165 13.73 -16.38 4.14
N GLN A 166 12.84 -16.28 5.14
CA GLN A 166 13.04 -16.88 6.47
C GLN A 166 12.23 -18.17 6.72
N LEU A 167 11.32 -18.50 5.80
CA LEU A 167 10.47 -19.67 5.86
C LEU A 167 10.70 -20.54 4.63
N SER A 168 10.38 -21.82 4.75
CA SER A 168 10.46 -22.85 3.73
C SER A 168 9.09 -23.49 3.52
N THR A 169 8.87 -24.09 2.34
CA THR A 169 7.64 -24.85 2.04
C THR A 169 7.50 -26.11 2.91
N GLN A 170 8.55 -26.52 3.62
CA GLN A 170 8.57 -27.66 4.52
C GLN A 170 8.29 -27.28 5.99
N ASP A 171 8.26 -25.99 6.32
CA ASP A 171 7.99 -25.58 7.69
C ASP A 171 6.48 -25.74 8.00
N GLU A 172 6.15 -26.53 9.02
CA GLU A 172 4.79 -26.66 9.54
C GLU A 172 4.54 -25.58 10.60
N LEU A 173 3.88 -24.49 10.20
CA LEU A 173 3.61 -23.36 11.08
C LEU A 173 2.39 -23.60 11.96
N VAL A 174 2.53 -23.24 13.23
CA VAL A 174 1.40 -23.17 14.15
C VAL A 174 0.55 -21.95 13.82
N VAL A 175 -0.68 -22.19 13.37
CA VAL A 175 -1.65 -21.12 13.04
C VAL A 175 -2.72 -20.93 14.13
N THR A 176 -2.83 -21.89 15.05
CA THR A 176 -3.76 -21.89 16.19
C THR A 176 -3.01 -22.32 17.43
N GLY A 177 -3.13 -21.59 18.54
CA GLY A 177 -2.46 -21.94 19.80
C GLY A 177 -1.07 -21.31 19.99
N THR A 178 -0.65 -20.38 19.13
CA THR A 178 0.63 -19.64 19.24
C THR A 178 0.85 -19.04 20.63
N GLN A 179 -0.18 -18.45 21.24
CA GLN A 179 -0.11 -17.86 22.58
C GLN A 179 0.00 -18.92 23.69
N MET A 180 -0.55 -20.12 23.46
CA MET A 180 -0.44 -21.24 24.39
C MET A 180 0.99 -21.77 24.42
N LEU A 181 1.62 -21.95 23.25
CA LEU A 181 3.03 -22.36 23.16
C LEU A 181 3.96 -21.33 23.79
N LEU A 182 3.71 -20.04 23.56
CA LEU A 182 4.46 -18.97 24.21
C LEU A 182 4.33 -19.03 25.75
N SER A 183 3.11 -19.26 26.26
CA SER A 183 2.88 -19.42 27.70
C SER A 183 3.59 -20.65 28.27
N HIS A 184 3.63 -21.74 27.51
CA HIS A 184 4.35 -22.96 27.89
C HIS A 184 5.86 -22.74 27.97
N GLU A 185 6.44 -22.03 26.98
CA GLU A 185 7.87 -21.66 26.96
C GLU A 185 8.25 -20.80 28.17
N PHE A 186 7.40 -19.85 28.59
CA PHE A 186 7.66 -19.07 29.80
C PHE A 186 7.59 -19.92 31.06
N LYS A 187 6.62 -20.83 31.16
CA LYS A 187 6.47 -21.68 32.34
C LYS A 187 7.71 -22.55 32.56
N SER A 188 8.32 -23.08 31.50
CA SER A 188 9.54 -23.88 31.62
C SER A 188 10.80 -23.09 31.98
N GLN A 189 10.74 -21.75 32.01
CA GLN A 189 11.85 -20.88 32.43
C GLN A 189 11.76 -20.45 33.91
N ILE A 190 10.67 -20.79 34.61
CA ILE A 190 10.53 -20.52 36.05
C ILE A 190 11.29 -21.63 36.79
N PRO A 191 12.28 -21.30 37.65
CA PRO A 191 12.98 -22.30 38.45
C PRO A 191 11.99 -23.02 39.38
N ASP A 192 12.14 -24.33 39.53
CA ASP A 192 11.37 -25.09 40.53
C ASP A 192 11.80 -24.61 41.93
N GLU A 193 10.83 -24.22 42.77
CA GLU A 193 11.07 -23.71 44.13
C GLU A 193 11.44 -24.83 45.15
N ASP A 194 11.68 -26.07 44.70
CA ASP A 194 11.84 -27.26 45.55
C ASP A 194 13.32 -27.70 45.77
N ASP A 195 14.29 -26.81 45.56
CA ASP A 195 15.73 -27.10 45.76
C ASP A 195 16.28 -26.53 47.10
N ASP A 196 15.52 -26.71 48.20
CA ASP A 196 15.93 -26.43 49.60
C ASP A 196 15.98 -27.71 50.48
#